data_AF-A0A5C1A5B5-F1
#
_entry.id   AF-A0A5C1A5B5-F1
#
_cell.length_a   1.000
_cell.length_b   1.000
_cell.length_c   1.000
_cell.angle_alpha   90.00
_cell.angle_beta   90.00
_cell.angle_gamma   90.00
#
_symmetry.space_group_name_H-M   'P 1'
#
loop_
_entity.id
_entity.type
_entity.pdbx_description
1 polymer ?
#
loop_
_entity_poly.entity_id
_entity_poly.type
_entity_poly.pdbx_seq_one_letter_code
_entity_poly.pdbx_strand_id
1 'polypeptide(L)'
;MDETNRIKFRWVAGKLITEKDLADCSSLFSSHYGLYDLYAPDPSKRGQRVRMAPSRQKLLLNVAGAWAAMAHLDEELVAYAFLVRGQTSGGTLSWVTQLVVHTEHQKQGIASRLLHAAWGLSDEFGWGLVTASPYAVRALENATRRRCDPGVIRENQEELGKFAERFVNYVKDTAFVVDEGRCEVNTEFFVDHSEVLSMVANASKANAWTLGPLDPGHEWLAFVFQPQDPRELTVAEFDRLVADQDSTGIVREAYARMTLDGSHKWNKGTVDEVDFSQLNLDIPVGGRVLDIGCGLGRHTIELAKRGYSVVGVDFVERFIHTAQENAAASGVEDKATFLKADARDLHLGEEFDAVVCLYDVIGSFPDDLDNRRIVEGVSRHLRPGGKVLLSVMNRGLVEAVATHKGDIHENLHVFAGLKPSLTMQQSGEIFNPEYMFFDPTTSLVYRKEQFTLGDDLPCQLIVRDRRYSKSDLESLCRECGIEPIWTRHVRRSHWHEDLPAHDSKAKELLMLGFKK
;
A
#
# COMPACT_ATOMS: atom_id res chain seq x y z
N MET A 1 2.90 -18.47 -17.56
CA MET A 1 3.20 -17.58 -16.42
C MET A 1 3.32 -16.19 -17.00
N ASP A 2 2.51 -15.26 -16.51
CA ASP A 2 2.45 -13.88 -17.01
C ASP A 2 3.79 -13.16 -16.73
N GLU A 3 4.39 -12.53 -17.73
CA GLU A 3 5.72 -11.88 -17.63
C GLU A 3 5.75 -10.77 -16.57
N THR A 4 4.61 -10.14 -16.32
CA THR A 4 4.41 -9.10 -15.30
C THR A 4 4.73 -9.57 -13.89
N ASN A 5 4.59 -10.85 -13.57
CA ASN A 5 4.85 -11.38 -12.23
C ASN A 5 6.35 -11.55 -11.91
N ARG A 6 7.23 -11.34 -12.91
CA ARG A 6 8.70 -11.36 -12.74
C ARG A 6 9.30 -9.96 -12.53
N ILE A 7 8.50 -8.92 -12.72
CA ILE A 7 8.97 -7.53 -12.60
C ILE A 7 9.05 -7.15 -11.13
N LYS A 8 10.26 -6.83 -10.67
CA LYS A 8 10.52 -6.31 -9.33
C LYS A 8 10.66 -4.80 -9.35
N PHE A 9 10.00 -4.14 -8.43
CA PHE A 9 10.09 -2.69 -8.29
C PHE A 9 11.02 -2.31 -7.15
N ARG A 10 11.72 -1.19 -7.29
CA ARG A 10 12.61 -0.63 -6.27
C ARG A 10 12.40 0.88 -6.15
N TRP A 11 12.41 1.38 -4.92
CA TRP A 11 12.27 2.78 -4.56
C TRP A 11 13.51 3.24 -3.81
N VAL A 12 14.28 4.15 -4.41
CA VAL A 12 15.60 4.53 -3.89
C VAL A 12 15.68 6.04 -3.75
N ALA A 13 16.11 6.52 -2.59
CA ALA A 13 16.38 7.94 -2.40
C ALA A 13 17.51 8.37 -3.35
N GLY A 14 17.39 9.51 -4.02
CA GLY A 14 18.37 9.98 -5.01
C GLY A 14 19.81 10.04 -4.48
N LYS A 15 19.98 10.33 -3.18
CA LYS A 15 21.29 10.32 -2.50
C LYS A 15 21.92 8.92 -2.33
N LEU A 16 21.14 7.87 -2.47
CA LEU A 16 21.55 6.46 -2.32
C LEU A 16 21.64 5.74 -3.69
N ILE A 17 21.37 6.42 -4.80
CA ILE A 17 21.49 5.81 -6.13
C ILE A 17 22.95 5.45 -6.41
N THR A 18 23.19 4.24 -6.92
CA THR A 18 24.54 3.77 -7.20
C THR A 18 25.03 4.22 -8.58
N GLU A 19 26.34 4.15 -8.81
CA GLU A 19 26.90 4.40 -10.14
C GLU A 19 26.40 3.40 -11.18
N LYS A 20 26.18 2.14 -10.77
CA LYS A 20 25.58 1.10 -11.63
C LYS A 20 24.16 1.50 -12.04
N ASP A 21 23.32 1.90 -11.08
CA ASP A 21 21.93 2.28 -11.38
C ASP A 21 21.87 3.46 -12.37
N LEU A 22 22.74 4.46 -12.20
CA LEU A 22 22.83 5.59 -13.13
C LEU A 22 23.32 5.16 -14.52
N ALA A 23 24.24 4.20 -14.61
CA ALA A 23 24.68 3.64 -15.89
C ALA A 23 23.53 2.89 -16.59
N ASP A 24 22.77 2.09 -15.85
CA ASP A 24 21.61 1.34 -16.36
C ASP A 24 20.50 2.30 -16.83
N CYS A 25 20.17 3.32 -16.04
CA CYS A 25 19.20 4.36 -16.41
C CYS A 25 19.65 5.14 -17.66
N SER A 26 20.94 5.46 -17.76
CA SER A 26 21.51 6.18 -18.91
C SER A 26 21.48 5.35 -20.19
N SER A 27 21.77 4.04 -20.07
CA SER A 27 21.68 3.08 -21.17
C SER A 27 20.24 2.94 -21.67
N LEU A 28 19.29 2.75 -20.74
CA LEU A 28 17.87 2.61 -21.08
C LEU A 28 17.33 3.89 -21.74
N PHE A 29 17.64 5.06 -21.18
CA PHE A 29 17.27 6.36 -21.77
C PHE A 29 17.81 6.48 -23.20
N SER A 30 19.11 6.25 -23.38
CA SER A 30 19.78 6.47 -24.67
C SER A 30 19.30 5.53 -25.77
N SER A 31 18.75 4.38 -25.38
CA SER A 31 18.25 3.36 -26.30
C SER A 31 16.75 3.52 -26.62
N HIS A 32 15.94 3.95 -25.64
CA HIS A 32 14.47 3.89 -25.76
C HIS A 32 13.74 5.23 -25.67
N TYR A 33 14.38 6.33 -25.26
CA TYR A 33 13.66 7.58 -24.97
C TYR A 33 13.01 8.21 -26.21
N GLY A 34 13.80 8.48 -27.26
CA GLY A 34 13.28 9.13 -28.47
C GLY A 34 14.37 9.52 -29.46
N LEU A 35 13.97 10.13 -30.57
CA LEU A 35 14.84 10.77 -31.56
C LEU A 35 14.81 12.28 -31.37
N TYR A 36 15.87 12.97 -31.78
CA TYR A 36 15.86 14.43 -31.88
C TYR A 36 15.00 14.88 -33.05
N ASP A 37 14.22 15.94 -32.81
CA ASP A 37 13.38 16.60 -33.80
C ASP A 37 14.21 17.19 -34.96
N LEU A 38 13.59 17.33 -36.13
CA LEU A 38 14.20 17.97 -37.31
C LEU A 38 14.48 19.46 -37.11
N TYR A 39 13.81 20.11 -36.14
CA TYR A 39 14.02 21.48 -35.73
C TYR A 39 15.11 21.63 -34.65
N ALA A 40 15.80 20.54 -34.25
CA ALA A 40 16.87 20.63 -33.27
C ALA A 40 17.94 21.66 -33.70
N PRO A 41 18.40 22.56 -32.79
CA PRO A 41 19.35 23.63 -33.12
C PRO A 41 20.66 23.14 -33.72
N ASP A 42 21.13 21.97 -33.28
CA ASP A 42 22.31 21.28 -33.81
C ASP A 42 21.90 20.33 -34.95
N PRO A 43 22.23 20.64 -36.23
CA PRO A 43 21.84 19.81 -37.36
C PRO A 43 22.41 18.40 -37.31
N SER A 44 23.54 18.18 -36.64
CA SER A 44 24.17 16.86 -36.54
C SER A 44 23.37 15.88 -35.67
N LYS A 45 22.49 16.39 -34.80
CA LYS A 45 21.66 15.59 -33.90
C LYS A 45 20.32 15.20 -34.48
N ARG A 46 19.83 15.89 -35.51
CA ARG A 46 18.48 15.68 -36.09
C ARG A 46 18.29 14.23 -36.52
N GLY A 47 17.22 13.59 -36.05
CA GLY A 47 16.92 12.17 -36.32
C GLY A 47 17.82 11.16 -35.60
N GLN A 48 18.82 11.62 -34.82
CA GLN A 48 19.63 10.74 -33.98
C GLN A 48 18.91 10.42 -32.67
N ARG A 49 19.26 9.29 -32.05
CA ARG A 49 18.78 8.95 -30.70
C ARG A 49 19.20 10.01 -29.69
N VAL A 50 18.25 10.45 -28.87
CA VAL A 50 18.53 11.33 -27.72
C VAL A 50 19.32 10.53 -26.69
N ARG A 51 20.45 11.08 -26.25
CA ARG A 51 21.33 10.43 -25.26
C ARG A 51 21.47 11.30 -24.02
N MET A 52 21.58 10.66 -22.87
CA MET A 52 21.82 11.35 -21.60
C MET A 52 22.89 10.60 -20.81
N ALA A 53 23.98 11.28 -20.48
CA ALA A 53 25.07 10.70 -19.70
C ALA A 53 24.64 10.49 -18.23
N PRO A 54 25.24 9.51 -17.51
CA PRO A 54 24.96 9.26 -16.10
C PRO A 54 25.16 10.51 -15.22
N SER A 55 26.14 11.35 -15.54
CA SER A 55 26.40 12.61 -14.83
C SER A 55 25.22 13.60 -14.90
N ARG A 56 24.50 13.64 -16.03
CA ARG A 56 23.32 14.50 -16.19
C ARG A 56 22.12 13.95 -15.42
N GLN A 57 21.92 12.63 -15.39
CA GLN A 57 20.90 11.99 -14.56
C GLN A 57 21.17 12.18 -13.06
N LYS A 58 22.45 12.11 -12.66
CA LYS A 58 22.85 12.40 -11.27
C LYS A 58 22.44 13.81 -10.84
N LEU A 59 22.45 14.81 -11.71
CA LEU A 59 21.96 16.16 -11.39
C LEU A 59 20.45 16.18 -11.09
N LEU A 60 19.65 15.31 -11.70
CA LEU A 60 18.21 15.20 -11.41
C LEU A 60 17.95 14.59 -10.02
N LEU A 61 18.87 13.77 -9.53
CA LEU A 61 18.75 13.05 -8.26
C LEU A 61 19.55 13.67 -7.11
N ASN A 62 20.46 14.60 -7.41
CA ASN A 62 21.27 15.32 -6.43
C ASN A 62 20.55 16.57 -5.89
N VAL A 63 19.28 16.41 -5.54
CA VAL A 63 18.45 17.43 -4.88
C VAL A 63 17.72 16.81 -3.70
N ALA A 64 17.46 17.60 -2.66
CA ALA A 64 16.74 17.10 -1.50
C ALA A 64 15.33 16.63 -1.90
N GLY A 65 14.93 15.46 -1.43
CA GLY A 65 13.62 14.88 -1.75
C GLY A 65 13.53 14.18 -3.11
N ALA A 66 14.65 14.01 -3.83
CA ALA A 66 14.68 13.22 -5.05
C ALA A 66 14.59 11.71 -4.77
N TRP A 67 13.90 11.00 -5.66
CA TRP A 67 13.72 9.55 -5.63
C TRP A 67 13.79 8.94 -7.03
N ALA A 68 14.23 7.68 -7.09
CA ALA A 68 14.20 6.85 -8.28
C ALA A 68 13.29 5.64 -8.03
N ALA A 69 12.23 5.54 -8.83
CA ALA A 69 11.38 4.37 -8.95
C ALA A 69 11.90 3.54 -10.12
N MET A 70 12.25 2.28 -9.91
CA MET A 70 12.84 1.42 -10.94
C MET A 70 12.10 0.10 -11.03
N ALA A 71 11.96 -0.42 -12.25
CA ALA A 71 11.36 -1.72 -12.54
C ALA A 71 12.40 -2.61 -13.23
N HIS A 72 12.65 -3.78 -12.66
CA HIS A 72 13.60 -4.75 -13.17
C HIS A 72 12.88 -6.03 -13.58
N LEU A 73 13.15 -6.51 -14.78
CA LEU A 73 12.80 -7.86 -15.20
C LEU A 73 14.04 -8.73 -14.98
N ASP A 74 13.97 -9.62 -13.99
CA ASP A 74 15.14 -10.30 -13.45
C ASP A 74 16.22 -9.29 -12.99
N GLU A 75 17.34 -9.18 -13.70
CA GLU A 75 18.45 -8.26 -13.42
C GLU A 75 18.49 -7.05 -14.37
N GLU A 76 17.63 -7.01 -15.39
CA GLU A 76 17.60 -5.96 -16.41
C GLU A 76 16.63 -4.84 -16.02
N LEU A 77 17.10 -3.58 -16.09
CA LEU A 77 16.26 -2.41 -15.88
C LEU A 77 15.36 -2.17 -17.11
N VAL A 78 14.04 -2.35 -16.95
CA VAL A 78 13.06 -2.19 -18.03
C VAL A 78 12.27 -0.90 -17.97
N ALA A 79 12.24 -0.22 -16.81
CA ALA A 79 11.66 1.12 -16.69
C ALA A 79 12.20 1.85 -15.46
N TYR A 80 12.17 3.18 -15.50
CA TYR A 80 12.36 3.99 -14.30
C TYR A 80 11.61 5.32 -14.38
N ALA A 81 11.34 5.90 -13.21
CA ALA A 81 10.89 7.27 -13.05
C ALA A 81 11.77 7.96 -12.01
N PHE A 82 12.26 9.16 -12.33
CA PHE A 82 12.83 10.07 -11.36
C PHE A 82 11.78 11.08 -10.96
N LEU A 83 11.74 11.40 -9.68
CA LEU A 83 10.83 12.40 -9.14
C LEU A 83 11.49 13.15 -7.99
N VAL A 84 10.91 14.28 -7.65
CA VAL A 84 11.26 15.04 -6.45
C VAL A 84 9.99 15.36 -5.66
N ARG A 85 10.09 15.18 -4.34
CA ARG A 85 9.07 15.58 -3.37
C ARG A 85 9.60 16.69 -2.49
N GLY A 86 8.89 17.81 -2.42
CA GLY A 86 9.30 18.95 -1.62
C GLY A 86 8.13 19.63 -0.94
N GLN A 87 8.41 20.35 0.15
CA GLN A 87 7.41 21.15 0.85
C GLN A 87 7.23 22.50 0.15
N THR A 88 5.98 22.86 -0.10
CA THR A 88 5.48 24.16 -0.58
C THR A 88 4.69 24.85 0.52
N SER A 89 4.22 26.08 0.27
CA SER A 89 3.28 26.76 1.17
C SER A 89 1.94 25.99 1.31
N GLY A 90 1.54 25.25 0.28
CA GLY A 90 0.30 24.47 0.24
C GLY A 90 0.41 23.02 0.73
N GLY A 91 1.63 22.49 0.91
CA GLY A 91 1.88 21.12 1.38
C GLY A 91 2.98 20.41 0.58
N THR A 92 2.95 19.07 0.51
CA THR A 92 3.92 18.32 -0.29
C THR A 92 3.58 18.41 -1.77
N LEU A 93 4.54 18.77 -2.63
CA LEU A 93 4.40 18.68 -4.08
C LEU A 93 5.29 17.59 -4.65
N SER A 94 4.73 16.72 -5.49
CA SER A 94 5.44 15.66 -6.21
C SER A 94 5.58 15.99 -7.70
N TRP A 95 6.82 16.03 -8.17
CA TRP A 95 7.15 16.31 -9.56
C TRP A 95 7.94 15.15 -10.17
N VAL A 96 7.39 14.48 -11.18
CA VAL A 96 8.13 13.47 -11.97
C VAL A 96 8.99 14.19 -13.00
N THR A 97 10.31 14.09 -12.85
CA THR A 97 11.31 14.81 -13.65
C THR A 97 11.78 14.03 -14.87
N GLN A 98 11.62 12.71 -14.84
CA GLN A 98 11.96 11.84 -15.97
C GLN A 98 11.20 10.53 -15.85
N LEU A 99 10.72 9.99 -16.97
CA LEU A 99 10.11 8.67 -17.07
C LEU A 99 10.61 7.99 -18.33
N VAL A 100 11.10 6.75 -18.21
CA VAL A 100 11.55 5.94 -19.34
C VAL A 100 11.03 4.53 -19.19
N VAL A 101 10.53 3.97 -20.29
CA VAL A 101 10.09 2.58 -20.38
C VAL A 101 10.71 1.96 -21.62
N HIS A 102 11.29 0.79 -21.46
CA HIS A 102 11.79 -0.02 -22.56
C HIS A 102 10.69 -0.22 -23.62
N THR A 103 11.02 -0.05 -24.89
CA THR A 103 10.04 -0.03 -25.99
C THR A 103 9.23 -1.32 -26.10
N GLU A 104 9.84 -2.47 -25.78
CA GLU A 104 9.17 -3.78 -25.83
C GLU A 104 8.27 -4.05 -24.61
N HIS A 105 8.46 -3.28 -23.53
CA HIS A 105 7.66 -3.37 -22.30
C HIS A 105 6.62 -2.25 -22.16
N GLN A 106 6.45 -1.45 -23.23
CA GLN A 106 5.38 -0.47 -23.28
C GLN A 106 4.01 -1.16 -23.27
N LYS A 107 2.99 -0.50 -22.70
CA LYS A 107 1.61 -0.99 -22.59
C LYS A 107 1.41 -2.20 -21.66
N GLN A 108 2.41 -2.56 -20.85
CA GLN A 108 2.31 -3.60 -19.81
C GLN A 108 1.95 -3.04 -18.42
N GLY A 109 1.49 -1.78 -18.31
CA GLY A 109 1.13 -1.14 -17.04
C GLY A 109 2.29 -0.72 -16.13
N ILE A 110 3.55 -1.00 -16.51
CA ILE A 110 4.75 -0.69 -15.71
C ILE A 110 4.87 0.82 -15.42
N ALA A 111 4.77 1.66 -16.46
CA ALA A 111 4.81 3.11 -16.31
C ALA A 111 3.72 3.61 -15.37
N SER A 112 2.48 3.12 -15.53
CA SER A 112 1.37 3.50 -14.66
C SER A 112 1.67 3.15 -13.20
N ARG A 113 2.30 2.01 -12.92
CA ARG A 113 2.67 1.63 -11.55
C ARG A 113 3.75 2.54 -10.96
N LEU A 114 4.78 2.91 -11.72
CA LEU A 114 5.80 3.89 -11.29
C LEU A 114 5.18 5.26 -11.02
N LEU A 115 4.30 5.73 -11.90
CA LEU A 115 3.61 7.01 -11.77
C LEU A 115 2.59 7.02 -10.64
N HIS A 116 1.84 5.93 -10.43
CA HIS A 116 0.93 5.78 -9.29
C HIS A 116 1.71 5.75 -7.97
N ALA A 117 2.94 5.22 -7.94
CA ALA A 117 3.78 5.34 -6.74
C ALA A 117 4.24 6.79 -6.49
N ALA A 118 4.48 7.54 -7.57
CA ALA A 118 4.85 8.95 -7.50
C ALA A 118 3.67 9.84 -7.04
N TRP A 119 2.45 9.59 -7.51
CA TRP A 119 1.29 10.48 -7.32
C TRP A 119 0.11 9.90 -6.53
N GLY A 120 0.12 8.60 -6.23
CA GLY A 120 -1.02 7.91 -5.61
C GLY A 120 -1.22 8.21 -4.13
N LEU A 121 -0.35 9.02 -3.52
CA LEU A 121 -0.54 9.56 -2.18
C LEU A 121 -1.54 10.72 -2.27
N SER A 122 -2.80 10.44 -1.91
CA SER A 122 -3.93 11.32 -2.22
C SER A 122 -4.04 12.61 -1.39
N ASP A 123 -3.12 12.81 -0.44
CA ASP A 123 -3.06 13.94 0.50
C ASP A 123 -1.91 14.92 0.23
N GLU A 124 -1.10 14.70 -0.81
CA GLU A 124 -0.15 15.72 -1.27
C GLU A 124 -0.89 16.94 -1.84
N PHE A 125 -0.24 18.11 -1.83
CA PHE A 125 -0.80 19.37 -2.33
C PHE A 125 -0.92 19.40 -3.85
N GLY A 126 0.08 18.87 -4.55
CA GLY A 126 0.13 18.90 -6.01
C GLY A 126 0.98 17.80 -6.60
N TRP A 127 0.58 17.37 -7.79
CA TRP A 127 1.21 16.30 -8.55
C TRP A 127 1.41 16.75 -9.98
N GLY A 128 2.58 16.47 -10.54
CA GLY A 128 2.76 16.77 -11.95
C GLY A 128 4.06 16.29 -12.54
N LEU A 129 4.24 16.72 -13.78
CA LEU A 129 5.39 16.47 -14.63
C LEU A 129 5.45 17.49 -15.74
N VAL A 130 6.61 17.52 -16.40
CA VAL A 130 6.78 18.17 -17.70
C VAL A 130 7.00 17.08 -18.73
N THR A 131 6.22 17.08 -19.81
CA THR A 131 6.27 15.99 -20.80
C THR A 131 5.73 16.40 -22.18
N ALA A 132 6.30 15.83 -23.24
CA ALA A 132 5.71 15.83 -24.59
C ALA A 132 4.72 14.66 -24.82
N SER A 133 4.54 13.75 -23.85
CA SER A 133 3.67 12.58 -24.00
C SER A 133 2.27 12.82 -23.43
N PRO A 134 1.22 12.87 -24.27
CA PRO A 134 -0.15 13.07 -23.76
C PRO A 134 -0.64 11.88 -22.92
N TYR A 135 -0.05 10.69 -23.08
CA TYR A 135 -0.40 9.52 -22.27
C TYR A 135 0.11 9.63 -20.83
N ALA A 136 1.25 10.28 -20.61
CA ALA A 136 1.75 10.53 -19.26
C ALA A 136 0.86 11.55 -18.53
N VAL A 137 0.33 12.55 -19.24
CA VAL A 137 -0.71 13.45 -18.73
C VAL A 137 -1.98 12.68 -18.36
N ARG A 138 -2.47 11.78 -19.23
CA ARG A 138 -3.64 10.94 -18.89
C ARG A 138 -3.37 10.01 -17.70
N ALA A 139 -2.15 9.51 -17.54
CA ALA A 139 -1.79 8.73 -16.36
C ALA A 139 -1.86 9.57 -15.07
N LEU A 140 -1.35 10.81 -15.09
CA LEU A 140 -1.48 11.75 -13.98
C LEU A 140 -2.96 11.99 -13.62
N GLU A 141 -3.79 12.28 -14.63
CA GLU A 141 -5.20 12.56 -14.41
C GLU A 141 -5.97 11.36 -13.87
N ASN A 142 -5.63 10.15 -14.34
CA ASN A 142 -6.24 8.92 -13.85
C ASN A 142 -5.80 8.60 -12.41
N ALA A 143 -4.49 8.71 -12.12
CA ALA A 143 -3.95 8.43 -10.79
C ALA A 143 -4.52 9.34 -9.70
N THR A 144 -4.74 10.62 -10.04
CA THR A 144 -5.20 11.65 -9.11
C THR A 144 -6.72 11.88 -9.16
N ARG A 145 -7.39 11.31 -10.17
CA ARG A 145 -8.79 11.58 -10.56
C ARG A 145 -9.09 13.06 -10.81
N ARG A 146 -8.07 13.85 -11.14
CA ARG A 146 -8.17 15.29 -11.39
C ARG A 146 -7.73 15.59 -12.81
N ARG A 147 -8.20 16.71 -13.36
CA ARG A 147 -7.85 17.12 -14.71
C ARG A 147 -6.80 18.22 -14.67
N CYS A 148 -5.85 18.17 -15.60
CA CYS A 148 -4.95 19.28 -15.81
C CYS A 148 -5.76 20.45 -16.40
N ASP A 149 -5.94 21.48 -15.58
CA ASP A 149 -6.72 22.66 -15.89
C ASP A 149 -5.79 23.88 -15.97
N PRO A 150 -5.69 24.56 -17.12
CA PRO A 150 -4.81 25.73 -17.26
C PRO A 150 -5.13 26.86 -16.27
N GLY A 151 -6.38 27.05 -15.87
CA GLY A 151 -6.77 28.05 -14.88
C GLY A 151 -6.20 27.71 -13.51
N VAL A 152 -6.35 26.47 -13.05
CA VAL A 152 -5.80 26.01 -11.77
C VAL A 152 -4.26 26.02 -11.79
N ILE A 153 -3.64 25.61 -12.90
CA ILE A 153 -2.18 25.66 -13.01
C ILE A 153 -1.68 27.11 -12.94
N ARG A 154 -2.40 28.06 -13.53
CA ARG A 154 -2.10 29.50 -13.47
C ARG A 154 -2.19 30.04 -12.05
N GLU A 155 -3.22 29.67 -11.31
CA GLU A 155 -3.39 30.05 -9.89
C GLU A 155 -2.22 29.57 -9.02
N ASN A 156 -1.60 28.45 -9.38
CA ASN A 156 -0.49 27.84 -8.64
C ASN A 156 0.89 28.09 -9.28
N GLN A 157 0.97 28.89 -10.35
CA GLN A 157 2.19 29.06 -11.15
C GLN A 157 3.37 29.62 -10.35
N GLU A 158 3.12 30.56 -9.43
CA GLU A 158 4.17 31.14 -8.59
C GLU A 158 4.80 30.09 -7.67
N GLU A 159 3.97 29.25 -7.04
CA GLU A 159 4.45 28.17 -6.16
C GLU A 159 5.19 27.09 -6.98
N LEU A 160 4.70 26.74 -8.16
CA LEU A 160 5.39 25.85 -9.10
C LEU A 160 6.76 26.41 -9.51
N GLY A 161 6.85 27.72 -9.77
CA GLY A 161 8.10 28.39 -10.11
C GLY A 161 9.12 28.30 -8.98
N LYS A 162 8.73 28.67 -7.76
CA LYS A 162 9.58 28.53 -6.56
C LYS A 162 10.05 27.10 -6.32
N PHE A 163 9.14 26.14 -6.53
CA PHE A 163 9.49 24.72 -6.42
C PHE A 163 10.50 24.30 -7.48
N ALA A 164 10.26 24.66 -8.74
CA ALA A 164 11.14 24.36 -9.86
C ALA A 164 12.54 24.96 -9.67
N GLU A 165 12.62 26.23 -9.23
CA GLU A 165 13.88 26.91 -8.95
C GLU A 165 14.76 26.17 -7.93
N ARG A 166 14.10 25.53 -6.95
CA ARG A 166 14.75 24.83 -5.85
C ARG A 166 15.08 23.37 -6.17
N PHE A 167 14.23 22.69 -6.92
CA PHE A 167 14.24 21.23 -7.03
C PHE A 167 14.39 20.69 -8.45
N VAL A 168 14.12 21.48 -9.49
CA VAL A 168 14.01 21.00 -10.88
C VAL A 168 15.00 21.72 -11.79
N ASN A 169 16.22 21.19 -11.85
CA ASN A 169 17.36 21.85 -12.48
C ASN A 169 17.20 22.20 -13.97
N TYR A 170 16.39 21.47 -14.73
CA TYR A 170 16.27 21.66 -16.19
C TYR A 170 15.26 22.75 -16.61
N VAL A 171 14.48 23.28 -15.66
CA VAL A 171 13.54 24.41 -15.89
C VAL A 171 13.73 25.56 -14.90
N LYS A 172 14.83 25.53 -14.13
CA LYS A 172 15.10 26.47 -13.04
C LYS A 172 15.03 27.94 -13.46
N ASP A 173 15.49 28.26 -14.66
CA ASP A 173 15.57 29.64 -15.18
C ASP A 173 14.60 29.85 -16.37
N THR A 174 13.58 28.99 -16.49
CA THR A 174 12.63 29.02 -17.61
C THR A 174 11.27 29.53 -17.13
N ALA A 175 10.72 30.52 -17.83
CA ALA A 175 9.35 30.98 -17.60
C ALA A 175 8.33 29.95 -18.09
N PHE A 176 7.31 29.68 -17.26
CA PHE A 176 6.15 28.88 -17.67
C PHE A 176 5.17 29.73 -18.49
N VAL A 177 4.62 29.15 -19.55
CA VAL A 177 3.57 29.75 -20.38
C VAL A 177 2.25 29.08 -20.00
N VAL A 178 1.41 29.81 -19.25
CA VAL A 178 0.12 29.32 -18.75
C VAL A 178 -0.97 30.36 -19.02
N ASP A 179 -1.79 30.12 -20.05
CA ASP A 179 -2.90 31.00 -20.44
C ASP A 179 -4.20 30.21 -20.71
N GLU A 180 -5.20 30.79 -21.38
CA GLU A 180 -6.50 30.15 -21.66
C GLU A 180 -6.45 29.06 -22.75
N GLY A 181 -5.30 28.82 -23.37
CA GLY A 181 -5.15 27.81 -24.42
C GLY A 181 -3.78 27.13 -24.51
N ARG A 182 -2.83 27.47 -23.64
CA ARG A 182 -1.49 26.87 -23.59
C ARG A 182 -1.01 26.68 -22.15
N CYS A 183 -0.41 25.53 -21.90
CA CYS A 183 0.25 25.20 -20.64
C CYS A 183 1.54 24.44 -20.91
N GLU A 184 2.63 25.17 -21.10
CA GLU A 184 3.90 24.64 -21.58
C GLU A 184 5.11 25.34 -20.95
N VAL A 185 6.27 24.70 -21.09
CA VAL A 185 7.57 25.24 -20.69
C VAL A 185 8.60 24.90 -21.76
N ASN A 186 9.46 25.86 -22.08
CA ASN A 186 10.57 25.64 -23.00
C ASN A 186 11.71 24.89 -22.28
N THR A 187 11.77 23.56 -22.44
CA THR A 187 12.83 22.75 -21.83
C THR A 187 14.10 22.67 -22.69
N GLU A 188 14.09 23.36 -23.85
CA GLU A 188 15.10 23.25 -24.91
C GLU A 188 15.35 21.79 -25.33
N PHE A 189 14.35 20.93 -25.11
CA PHE A 189 14.47 19.50 -25.29
C PHE A 189 13.73 19.08 -26.56
N PHE A 190 14.44 19.17 -27.68
CA PHE A 190 13.92 18.93 -29.03
C PHE A 190 13.76 17.44 -29.33
N VAL A 191 12.83 16.77 -28.65
CA VAL A 191 12.39 15.40 -28.98
C VAL A 191 11.43 15.46 -30.17
N ASP A 192 11.48 14.45 -31.04
CA ASP A 192 10.58 14.36 -32.19
C ASP A 192 9.10 14.43 -31.77
N HIS A 193 8.40 15.45 -32.25
CA HIS A 193 6.97 15.66 -32.01
C HIS A 193 6.07 15.14 -33.15
N SER A 194 6.62 14.43 -34.14
CA SER A 194 5.89 14.02 -35.35
C SER A 194 4.60 13.24 -35.06
N GLU A 195 4.57 12.41 -34.02
CA GLU A 195 3.39 11.62 -33.64
C GLU A 195 2.47 12.34 -32.64
N VAL A 196 2.91 13.42 -32.00
CA VAL A 196 2.23 14.06 -30.85
C VAL A 196 0.80 14.47 -31.20
N LEU A 197 0.56 15.05 -32.37
CA LEU A 197 -0.80 15.43 -32.80
C LEU A 197 -1.74 14.22 -32.87
N SER A 198 -1.26 13.09 -33.39
CA SER A 198 -2.04 11.86 -33.47
C SER A 198 -2.28 11.24 -32.09
N MET A 199 -1.29 11.32 -31.20
CA MET A 199 -1.39 10.86 -29.82
C MET A 199 -2.39 11.71 -29.02
N VAL A 200 -2.38 13.03 -29.20
CA VAL A 200 -3.36 13.96 -28.60
C VAL A 200 -4.76 13.65 -29.11
N ALA A 201 -4.95 13.43 -30.41
CA ALA A 201 -6.26 13.04 -30.96
C ALA A 201 -6.77 11.74 -30.32
N ASN A 202 -5.90 10.75 -30.12
CA ASN A 202 -6.24 9.52 -29.42
C ASN A 202 -6.55 9.74 -27.93
N ALA A 203 -5.71 10.51 -27.21
CA ALA A 203 -5.90 10.86 -25.81
C ALA A 203 -7.15 11.75 -25.60
N SER A 204 -7.68 12.36 -26.67
CA SER A 204 -8.86 13.22 -26.64
C SER A 204 -10.19 12.47 -26.80
N LYS A 205 -10.16 11.17 -27.18
CA LYS A 205 -11.37 10.39 -27.46
C LYS A 205 -12.31 10.28 -26.27
N ALA A 206 -11.75 10.07 -25.08
CA ALA A 206 -12.53 9.96 -23.85
C ALA A 206 -12.88 11.34 -23.29
N ASN A 207 -11.98 12.32 -23.43
CA ASN A 207 -12.15 13.66 -22.89
C ASN A 207 -11.32 14.68 -23.67
N ALA A 208 -11.78 15.92 -23.78
CA ALA A 208 -11.04 16.99 -24.47
C ALA A 208 -9.63 17.22 -23.91
N TRP A 209 -8.70 17.58 -24.80
CA TRP A 209 -7.35 18.05 -24.47
C TRP A 209 -7.39 19.53 -24.10
N THR A 210 -6.74 19.91 -23.01
CA THR A 210 -6.85 21.25 -22.39
C THR A 210 -5.55 22.03 -22.37
N LEU A 211 -4.40 21.39 -22.58
CA LEU A 211 -3.08 22.02 -22.41
C LEU A 211 -2.56 22.74 -23.65
N GLY A 212 -3.35 22.74 -24.73
CA GLY A 212 -2.99 23.42 -25.97
C GLY A 212 -2.07 22.62 -26.90
N PRO A 213 -1.64 23.25 -28.01
CA PRO A 213 -0.60 22.71 -28.89
C PRO A 213 0.75 22.68 -28.18
N LEU A 214 1.73 22.06 -28.82
CA LEU A 214 3.11 21.99 -28.31
C LEU A 214 4.07 22.44 -29.40
N ASP A 215 4.89 23.45 -29.10
CA ASP A 215 5.92 23.93 -30.03
C ASP A 215 7.19 23.06 -29.94
N PRO A 216 8.04 23.00 -30.98
CA PRO A 216 9.30 22.27 -30.92
C PRO A 216 10.21 22.75 -29.78
N GLY A 217 10.75 21.81 -29.00
CA GLY A 217 11.60 22.10 -27.84
C GLY A 217 10.83 22.48 -26.56
N HIS A 218 9.50 22.57 -26.64
CA HIS A 218 8.62 22.76 -25.49
C HIS A 218 8.06 21.42 -25.00
N GLU A 219 7.67 21.40 -23.73
CA GLU A 219 6.94 20.28 -23.12
C GLU A 219 5.73 20.83 -22.34
N TRP A 220 4.65 20.05 -22.26
CA TRP A 220 3.48 20.48 -21.49
C TRP A 220 3.81 20.51 -20.00
N LEU A 221 3.41 21.60 -19.35
CA LEU A 221 3.41 21.72 -17.90
C LEU A 221 2.12 21.08 -17.38
N ALA A 222 2.17 19.81 -16.98
CA ALA A 222 0.99 19.06 -16.57
C ALA A 222 0.97 18.91 -15.05
N PHE A 223 0.07 19.65 -14.39
CA PHE A 223 -0.11 19.62 -12.95
C PHE A 223 -1.59 19.51 -12.56
N VAL A 224 -1.82 18.86 -11.42
CA VAL A 224 -3.10 18.80 -10.72
C VAL A 224 -2.86 19.01 -9.23
N PHE A 225 -3.87 19.51 -8.53
CA PHE A 225 -3.75 19.99 -7.15
C PHE A 225 -4.89 19.45 -6.30
N GLN A 226 -4.59 19.15 -5.03
CA GLN A 226 -5.56 18.58 -4.10
C GLN A 226 -6.83 19.41 -3.93
N PRO A 227 -6.78 20.76 -3.89
CA PRO A 227 -7.98 21.59 -3.79
C PRO A 227 -8.94 21.46 -4.97
N GLN A 228 -8.51 20.93 -6.12
CA GLN A 228 -9.43 20.61 -7.20
C GLN A 228 -10.34 19.45 -6.78
N ASP A 229 -11.63 19.59 -7.08
CA ASP A 229 -12.57 18.50 -6.90
C ASP A 229 -12.13 17.31 -7.76
N PRO A 230 -11.91 16.13 -7.16
CA PRO A 230 -11.69 14.93 -7.94
C PRO A 230 -12.98 14.59 -8.69
N ARG A 231 -12.85 13.98 -9.87
CA ARG A 231 -13.97 13.39 -10.58
C ARG A 231 -14.68 12.39 -9.67
N GLU A 232 -16.00 12.37 -9.76
CA GLU A 232 -16.84 11.46 -9.00
C GLU A 232 -16.37 10.01 -9.17
N LEU A 233 -16.31 9.29 -8.05
CA LEU A 233 -15.95 7.88 -8.03
C LEU A 233 -17.19 7.06 -8.35
N THR A 234 -17.21 6.46 -9.53
CA THR A 234 -18.31 5.58 -9.91
C THR A 234 -18.22 4.24 -9.18
N VAL A 235 -19.34 3.55 -8.99
CA VAL A 235 -19.38 2.19 -8.42
C VAL A 235 -18.48 1.24 -9.21
N ALA A 236 -18.53 1.26 -10.54
CA ALA A 236 -17.69 0.40 -11.37
C ALA A 236 -16.18 0.72 -11.28
N GLU A 237 -15.80 1.96 -10.98
CA GLU A 237 -14.40 2.30 -10.70
C GLU A 237 -13.99 1.87 -9.29
N PHE A 238 -14.85 2.08 -8.30
CA PHE A 238 -14.60 1.61 -6.93
C PHE A 238 -14.46 0.09 -6.87
N ASP A 239 -15.39 -0.66 -7.47
CA ASP A 239 -15.34 -2.11 -7.49
C ASP A 239 -14.09 -2.62 -8.20
N ARG A 240 -13.64 -1.96 -9.28
CA ARG A 240 -12.35 -2.27 -9.93
C ARG A 240 -11.16 -1.95 -9.04
N LEU A 241 -11.12 -0.79 -8.38
CA LEU A 241 -10.05 -0.47 -7.42
C LEU A 241 -9.97 -1.51 -6.31
N VAL A 242 -11.12 -2.01 -5.88
CA VAL A 242 -11.24 -2.98 -4.79
C VAL A 242 -10.98 -4.43 -5.26
N ALA A 243 -11.24 -4.75 -6.52
CA ALA A 243 -11.04 -6.08 -7.12
C ALA A 243 -9.64 -6.27 -7.73
N ASP A 244 -9.10 -5.26 -8.43
CA ASP A 244 -7.72 -5.24 -8.95
C ASP A 244 -6.71 -5.32 -7.80
N GLN A 245 -7.11 -4.84 -6.64
CA GLN A 245 -6.42 -5.03 -5.37
C GLN A 245 -6.94 -6.31 -4.70
N ASP A 246 -6.58 -7.50 -5.23
CA ASP A 246 -6.89 -8.82 -4.63
C ASP A 246 -6.85 -8.74 -3.10
N SER A 247 -7.95 -9.08 -2.41
CA SER A 247 -8.05 -8.97 -0.95
C SER A 247 -6.91 -9.73 -0.26
N THR A 248 -6.45 -10.84 -0.84
CA THR A 248 -5.26 -11.56 -0.39
C THR A 248 -3.99 -10.72 -0.57
N GLY A 249 -3.81 -10.14 -1.75
CA GLY A 249 -2.68 -9.30 -2.10
C GLY A 249 -2.58 -8.05 -1.23
N ILE A 250 -3.69 -7.34 -0.99
CA ILE A 250 -3.73 -6.16 -0.11
C ILE A 250 -3.32 -6.54 1.30
N VAL A 251 -3.99 -7.55 1.88
CA VAL A 251 -3.73 -7.96 3.26
C VAL A 251 -2.26 -8.34 3.38
N ARG A 252 -1.75 -9.13 2.44
CA ARG A 252 -0.32 -9.49 2.41
C ARG A 252 0.60 -8.30 2.29
N GLU A 253 0.37 -7.40 1.34
CA GLU A 253 1.19 -6.21 1.12
C GLU A 253 1.16 -5.26 2.32
N ALA A 254 -0.03 -4.99 2.86
CA ALA A 254 -0.23 -4.11 4.00
C ALA A 254 0.49 -4.64 5.25
N TYR A 255 0.32 -5.93 5.59
CA TYR A 255 0.98 -6.54 6.74
C TYR A 255 2.50 -6.66 6.54
N ALA A 256 2.97 -7.02 5.34
CA ALA A 256 4.41 -7.10 5.05
C ALA A 256 5.12 -5.75 5.22
N ARG A 257 4.41 -4.64 4.97
CA ARG A 257 4.92 -3.27 5.07
C ARG A 257 4.76 -2.63 6.45
N MET A 258 4.30 -3.37 7.46
CA MET A 258 4.24 -2.89 8.84
C MET A 258 5.62 -2.82 9.50
N THR A 259 5.86 -1.74 10.24
CA THR A 259 7.06 -1.61 11.09
C THR A 259 6.79 -2.16 12.49
N LEU A 260 6.96 -3.48 12.65
CA LEU A 260 6.81 -4.18 13.93
C LEU A 260 8.08 -4.19 14.79
N ASP A 261 8.75 -3.05 14.96
CA ASP A 261 9.93 -2.99 15.83
C ASP A 261 9.59 -3.18 17.33
N GLY A 262 10.60 -3.31 18.19
CA GLY A 262 10.40 -3.54 19.63
C GLY A 262 9.62 -2.45 20.37
N SER A 263 9.42 -1.28 19.77
CA SER A 263 8.62 -0.17 20.33
C SER A 263 7.15 -0.22 19.90
N HIS A 264 6.81 -0.99 18.86
CA HIS A 264 5.45 -1.09 18.33
C HIS A 264 4.48 -1.57 19.42
N LYS A 265 3.31 -0.93 19.50
CA LYS A 265 2.35 -1.20 20.58
C LYS A 265 2.01 -2.69 20.64
N TRP A 266 1.94 -3.40 19.51
CA TRP A 266 1.60 -4.83 19.41
C TRP A 266 2.58 -5.79 20.11
N ASN A 267 3.76 -5.33 20.51
CA ASN A 267 4.77 -6.16 21.18
C ASN A 267 4.69 -6.15 22.72
N LYS A 268 3.73 -5.43 23.31
CA LYS A 268 3.52 -5.37 24.78
C LYS A 268 2.49 -6.39 25.28
N GLY A 269 2.59 -6.80 26.54
CA GLY A 269 1.59 -7.62 27.24
C GLY A 269 1.69 -9.14 27.04
N THR A 270 2.75 -9.63 26.38
CA THR A 270 2.89 -11.06 26.05
C THR A 270 2.80 -11.98 27.26
N VAL A 271 3.46 -11.65 28.38
CA VAL A 271 3.45 -12.50 29.58
C VAL A 271 2.04 -12.64 30.15
N ASP A 272 1.33 -11.52 30.35
CA ASP A 272 -0.03 -11.52 30.90
C ASP A 272 -1.01 -12.26 29.97
N GLU A 273 -0.85 -12.10 28.65
CA GLU A 273 -1.65 -12.79 27.64
C GLU A 273 -1.42 -14.30 27.67
N VAL A 274 -0.16 -14.73 27.78
CA VAL A 274 0.18 -16.17 27.86
C VAL A 274 -0.21 -16.76 29.21
N ASP A 275 -0.11 -16.01 30.31
CA ASP A 275 -0.66 -16.40 31.62
C ASP A 275 -2.16 -16.67 31.52
N PHE A 276 -2.89 -15.75 30.88
CA PHE A 276 -4.32 -15.92 30.63
C PHE A 276 -4.61 -17.15 29.75
N SER A 277 -3.89 -17.31 28.63
CA SER A 277 -4.04 -18.45 27.73
C SER A 277 -3.81 -19.77 28.45
N GLN A 278 -2.72 -19.89 29.21
CA GLN A 278 -2.37 -21.08 29.98
C GLN A 278 -3.45 -21.43 31.01
N LEU A 279 -4.02 -20.43 31.69
CA LEU A 279 -5.07 -20.64 32.69
C LEU A 279 -6.41 -21.11 32.09
N ASN A 280 -6.74 -20.71 30.86
CA ASN A 280 -8.06 -20.93 30.28
C ASN A 280 -8.13 -22.07 29.25
N LEU A 281 -6.99 -22.38 28.60
CA LEU A 281 -6.92 -23.38 27.52
C LEU A 281 -6.71 -24.82 28.02
N ASP A 282 -6.51 -25.03 29.33
CA ASP A 282 -6.29 -26.36 29.95
C ASP A 282 -5.26 -27.22 29.21
N ILE A 283 -4.17 -26.57 28.77
CA ILE A 283 -3.13 -27.23 27.98
C ILE A 283 -2.35 -28.19 28.89
N PRO A 284 -2.27 -29.50 28.57
CA PRO A 284 -1.47 -30.44 29.34
C PRO A 284 -0.01 -29.99 29.44
N VAL A 285 0.69 -30.40 30.51
CA VAL A 285 2.14 -30.15 30.63
C VAL A 285 2.86 -30.78 29.43
N GLY A 286 3.63 -29.98 28.69
CA GLY A 286 4.28 -30.42 27.45
C GLY A 286 3.34 -30.53 26.25
N GLY A 287 2.10 -30.04 26.37
CA GLY A 287 1.10 -30.07 25.32
C GLY A 287 1.48 -29.26 24.07
N ARG A 288 0.75 -29.52 22.99
CA ARG A 288 0.95 -28.94 21.67
C ARG A 288 0.01 -27.76 21.43
N VAL A 289 0.57 -26.65 20.95
CA VAL A 289 -0.18 -25.42 20.64
C VAL A 289 0.07 -24.98 19.20
N LEU A 290 -0.99 -24.57 18.52
CA LEU A 290 -0.90 -23.91 17.22
C LEU A 290 -1.19 -22.41 17.39
N ASP A 291 -0.27 -21.57 16.94
CA ASP A 291 -0.37 -20.11 16.94
C ASP A 291 -0.59 -19.62 15.50
N ILE A 292 -1.84 -19.27 15.16
CA ILE A 292 -2.22 -18.82 13.83
C ILE A 292 -2.12 -17.29 13.76
N GLY A 293 -1.36 -16.78 12.78
CA GLY A 293 -1.01 -15.36 12.71
C GLY A 293 0.08 -14.99 13.70
N CYS A 294 1.10 -15.85 13.83
CA CYS A 294 2.10 -15.74 14.90
C CYS A 294 3.02 -14.50 14.77
N GLY A 295 3.04 -13.85 13.60
CA GLY A 295 3.88 -12.69 13.33
C GLY A 295 5.36 -12.93 13.70
N LEU A 296 5.90 -12.08 14.58
CA LEU A 296 7.30 -12.18 15.05
C LEU A 296 7.51 -13.26 16.14
N GLY A 297 6.49 -14.08 16.42
CA GLY A 297 6.56 -15.23 17.31
C GLY A 297 6.42 -14.94 18.80
N ARG A 298 5.90 -13.79 19.21
CA ARG A 298 5.92 -13.38 20.63
C ARG A 298 5.18 -14.36 21.55
N HIS A 299 3.99 -14.83 21.17
CA HIS A 299 3.24 -15.83 21.95
C HIS A 299 3.85 -17.21 21.79
N THR A 300 4.18 -17.59 20.55
CA THR A 300 4.85 -18.85 20.23
C THR A 300 6.09 -19.08 21.12
N ILE A 301 6.99 -18.09 21.21
CA ILE A 301 8.23 -18.16 21.98
C ILE A 301 7.96 -18.22 23.49
N GLU A 302 7.03 -17.40 23.99
CA GLU A 302 6.72 -17.36 25.43
C GLU A 302 6.04 -18.66 25.89
N LEU A 303 5.14 -19.24 25.07
CA LEU A 303 4.57 -20.56 25.32
C LEU A 303 5.66 -21.66 25.29
N ALA A 304 6.60 -21.59 24.33
CA ALA A 304 7.71 -22.54 24.26
C ALA A 304 8.63 -22.48 25.49
N LYS A 305 8.92 -21.27 26.01
CA LYS A 305 9.66 -21.07 27.28
C LYS A 305 8.99 -21.73 28.48
N ARG A 306 7.66 -21.83 28.46
CA ARG A 306 6.85 -22.49 29.50
C ARG A 306 6.75 -24.01 29.33
N GLY A 307 7.40 -24.54 28.31
CA GLY A 307 7.56 -25.97 28.08
C GLY A 307 6.56 -26.59 27.11
N TYR A 308 5.73 -25.78 26.44
CA TYR A 308 4.84 -26.26 25.38
C TYR A 308 5.60 -26.50 24.07
N SER A 309 5.09 -27.42 23.23
CA SER A 309 5.52 -27.54 21.83
C SER A 309 4.61 -26.67 20.98
N VAL A 310 5.16 -25.68 20.28
CA VAL A 310 4.37 -24.67 19.58
C VAL A 310 4.73 -24.62 18.11
N VAL A 311 3.71 -24.61 17.26
CA VAL A 311 3.84 -24.31 15.83
C VAL A 311 3.22 -22.95 15.58
N GLY A 312 4.03 -21.97 15.17
CA GLY A 312 3.58 -20.66 14.71
C GLY A 312 3.45 -20.63 13.19
N VAL A 313 2.33 -20.11 12.69
CA VAL A 313 2.11 -19.92 11.25
C VAL A 313 1.79 -18.47 10.91
N ASP A 314 2.37 -17.96 9.83
CA ASP A 314 2.11 -16.61 9.30
C ASP A 314 2.41 -16.58 7.79
N PHE A 315 1.74 -15.73 7.00
CA PHE A 315 1.99 -15.66 5.56
C PHE A 315 3.17 -14.73 5.20
N VAL A 316 3.58 -13.85 6.12
CA VAL A 316 4.67 -12.88 5.90
C VAL A 316 6.01 -13.54 6.15
N GLU A 317 6.74 -13.81 5.06
CA GLU A 317 8.03 -14.51 5.10
C GLU A 317 9.08 -13.83 5.98
N ARG A 318 9.16 -12.50 5.92
CA ARG A 318 10.04 -11.69 6.80
C ARG A 318 9.72 -11.90 8.28
N PHE A 319 8.45 -12.07 8.65
CA PHE A 319 8.06 -12.29 10.04
C PHE A 319 8.50 -13.66 10.51
N ILE A 320 8.31 -14.69 9.68
CA ILE A 320 8.78 -16.05 9.96
C ILE A 320 10.30 -16.10 10.17
N HIS A 321 11.07 -15.45 9.30
CA HIS A 321 12.53 -15.39 9.46
C HIS A 321 12.93 -14.73 10.79
N THR A 322 12.36 -13.55 11.08
CA THR A 322 12.62 -12.84 12.35
C THR A 322 12.17 -13.66 13.56
N ALA A 323 11.06 -14.40 13.46
CA ALA A 323 10.54 -15.23 14.54
C ALA A 323 11.49 -16.41 14.85
N GLN A 324 12.06 -17.03 13.82
CA GLN A 324 13.09 -18.07 13.95
C GLN A 324 14.35 -17.51 14.64
N GLU A 325 14.82 -16.33 14.24
CA GLU A 325 15.95 -15.65 14.90
C GLU A 325 15.64 -15.35 16.38
N ASN A 326 14.44 -14.86 16.68
CA ASN A 326 14.00 -14.55 18.05
C ASN A 326 13.90 -15.82 18.93
N ALA A 327 13.47 -16.94 18.35
CA ALA A 327 13.39 -18.22 19.04
C ALA A 327 14.78 -18.79 19.34
N ALA A 328 15.70 -18.73 18.38
CA ALA A 328 17.10 -19.11 18.58
C ALA A 328 17.78 -18.23 19.65
N ALA A 329 17.55 -16.92 19.61
CA ALA A 329 18.05 -16.00 20.63
C ALA A 329 17.44 -16.27 22.02
N SER A 330 16.27 -16.89 22.08
CA SER A 330 15.58 -17.28 23.31
C SER A 330 15.90 -18.71 23.78
N GLY A 331 16.65 -19.49 23.00
CA GLY A 331 17.01 -20.87 23.31
C GLY A 331 15.80 -21.83 23.35
N VAL A 332 14.82 -21.62 22.47
CA VAL A 332 13.58 -22.44 22.38
C VAL A 332 13.34 -22.99 20.98
N GLU A 333 14.34 -22.98 20.11
CA GLU A 333 14.26 -23.50 18.74
C GLU A 333 13.93 -25.00 18.67
N ASP A 334 14.10 -25.75 19.76
CA ASP A 334 13.70 -27.15 19.90
C ASP A 334 12.19 -27.33 20.16
N LYS A 335 11.50 -26.26 20.58
CA LYS A 335 10.08 -26.27 20.97
C LYS A 335 9.20 -25.34 20.14
N ALA A 336 9.78 -24.37 19.44
CA ALA A 336 9.07 -23.41 18.62
C ALA A 336 9.40 -23.61 17.14
N THR A 337 8.42 -24.09 16.37
CA THR A 337 8.52 -24.25 14.91
C THR A 337 7.75 -23.12 14.22
N PHE A 338 8.34 -22.47 13.22
CA PHE A 338 7.68 -21.41 12.45
C PHE A 338 7.54 -21.79 10.98
N LEU A 339 6.31 -21.68 10.44
CA LEU A 339 5.98 -22.05 9.07
C LEU A 339 5.33 -20.88 8.32
N LYS A 340 5.80 -20.65 7.09
CA LYS A 340 5.12 -19.72 6.16
C LYS A 340 3.89 -20.40 5.58
N ALA A 341 2.69 -19.93 5.94
CA ALA A 341 1.43 -20.47 5.44
C ALA A 341 0.30 -19.43 5.46
N ASP A 342 -0.65 -19.57 4.53
CA ASP A 342 -1.91 -18.82 4.56
C ASP A 342 -2.93 -19.57 5.41
N ALA A 343 -3.50 -18.89 6.42
CA ALA A 343 -4.43 -19.49 7.36
C ALA A 343 -5.73 -20.01 6.69
N ARG A 344 -6.12 -19.46 5.54
CA ARG A 344 -7.34 -19.87 4.80
C ARG A 344 -7.22 -21.25 4.15
N ASP A 345 -5.99 -21.69 3.89
CA ASP A 345 -5.69 -22.97 3.23
C ASP A 345 -4.80 -23.87 4.09
N LEU A 346 -4.71 -23.58 5.40
CA LEU A 346 -3.79 -24.28 6.30
C LEU A 346 -4.18 -25.76 6.46
N HIS A 347 -3.20 -26.64 6.21
CA HIS A 347 -3.34 -28.08 6.43
C HIS A 347 -2.00 -28.69 6.85
N LEU A 348 -1.79 -28.83 8.15
CA LEU A 348 -0.55 -29.37 8.72
C LEU A 348 -0.55 -30.90 8.81
N GLY A 349 -1.72 -31.54 8.74
CA GLY A 349 -1.86 -32.98 8.94
C GLY A 349 -1.66 -33.41 10.40
N GLU A 350 -1.73 -32.47 11.34
CA GLU A 350 -1.52 -32.69 12.77
C GLU A 350 -2.65 -32.05 13.59
N GLU A 351 -2.89 -32.58 14.79
CA GLU A 351 -3.82 -32.02 15.77
C GLU A 351 -3.08 -31.47 17.00
N PHE A 352 -3.69 -30.48 17.65
CA PHE A 352 -3.14 -29.70 18.74
C PHE A 352 -4.08 -29.71 19.95
N ASP A 353 -3.50 -29.57 21.15
CA ASP A 353 -4.25 -29.51 22.40
C ASP A 353 -4.97 -28.16 22.54
N ALA A 354 -4.36 -27.10 22.03
CA ALA A 354 -4.94 -25.78 21.95
C ALA A 354 -4.54 -25.01 20.68
N VAL A 355 -5.38 -24.05 20.31
CA VAL A 355 -5.09 -23.06 19.25
C VAL A 355 -5.18 -21.66 19.84
N VAL A 356 -4.24 -20.79 19.48
CA VAL A 356 -4.36 -19.34 19.66
C VAL A 356 -4.45 -18.68 18.28
N CYS A 357 -5.43 -17.80 18.09
CA CYS A 357 -5.67 -17.08 16.84
C CYS A 357 -6.05 -15.64 17.18
N LEU A 358 -5.03 -14.83 17.48
CA LEU A 358 -5.18 -13.53 18.14
C LEU A 358 -4.92 -12.38 17.17
N TYR A 359 -5.41 -11.18 17.52
CA TYR A 359 -5.16 -9.92 16.80
C TYR A 359 -5.71 -9.84 15.37
N ASP A 360 -6.99 -10.21 15.18
CA ASP A 360 -7.77 -9.97 13.96
C ASP A 360 -7.31 -10.74 12.71
N VAL A 361 -6.64 -11.89 12.89
CA VAL A 361 -6.40 -12.84 11.79
C VAL A 361 -7.72 -13.18 11.10
N ILE A 362 -8.73 -13.52 11.91
CA ILE A 362 -10.13 -13.54 11.53
C ILE A 362 -10.60 -12.08 11.59
N GLY A 363 -11.09 -11.54 10.49
CA GLY A 363 -11.45 -10.12 10.35
C GLY A 363 -10.55 -9.33 9.41
N SER A 364 -9.31 -9.77 9.19
CA SER A 364 -8.40 -9.15 8.21
C SER A 364 -8.88 -9.29 6.77
N PHE A 365 -9.79 -10.22 6.49
CA PHE A 365 -10.36 -10.43 5.16
C PHE A 365 -11.78 -9.87 5.08
N PRO A 366 -12.15 -9.18 3.98
CA PRO A 366 -13.49 -8.64 3.81
C PRO A 366 -14.54 -9.71 3.47
N ASP A 367 -14.13 -10.88 2.98
CA ASP A 367 -15.03 -11.97 2.62
C ASP A 367 -15.27 -12.90 3.82
N ASP A 368 -16.53 -13.11 4.18
CA ASP A 368 -16.92 -14.02 5.26
C ASP A 368 -16.56 -15.48 4.94
N LEU A 369 -16.45 -15.88 3.67
CA LEU A 369 -15.99 -17.21 3.27
C LEU A 369 -14.50 -17.43 3.61
N ASP A 370 -13.66 -16.43 3.39
CA ASP A 370 -12.24 -16.49 3.75
C ASP A 370 -12.08 -16.61 5.27
N ASN A 371 -12.83 -15.80 6.02
CA ASN A 371 -12.84 -15.88 7.49
C ASN A 371 -13.36 -17.23 7.99
N ARG A 372 -14.40 -17.79 7.35
CA ARG A 372 -14.88 -19.15 7.66
C ARG A 372 -13.81 -20.20 7.44
N ARG A 373 -13.07 -20.16 6.32
CA ARG A 373 -11.99 -21.12 6.04
C ARG A 373 -10.90 -21.12 7.10
N ILE A 374 -10.58 -19.96 7.68
CA ILE A 374 -9.65 -19.85 8.82
C ILE A 374 -10.21 -20.59 10.04
N VAL A 375 -11.48 -20.37 10.40
CA VAL A 375 -12.11 -21.02 11.57
C VAL A 375 -12.30 -22.53 11.35
N GLU A 376 -12.60 -22.97 10.13
CA GLU A 376 -12.57 -24.38 9.74
C GLU A 376 -11.16 -24.96 9.89
N GLY A 377 -10.13 -24.19 9.52
CA GLY A 377 -8.72 -24.51 9.77
C GLY A 377 -8.44 -24.70 11.26
N VAL A 378 -8.88 -23.77 12.12
CA VAL A 378 -8.76 -23.90 13.59
C VAL A 378 -9.40 -25.20 14.07
N SER A 379 -10.66 -25.43 13.69
CA SER A 379 -11.42 -26.62 14.10
C SER A 379 -10.75 -27.92 13.65
N ARG A 380 -10.23 -27.96 12.41
CA ARG A 380 -9.52 -29.12 11.87
C ARG A 380 -8.27 -29.48 12.69
N HIS A 381 -7.52 -28.48 13.13
CA HIS A 381 -6.27 -28.68 13.87
C HIS A 381 -6.47 -28.85 15.38
N LEU A 382 -7.65 -28.61 15.93
CA LEU A 382 -7.94 -28.97 17.32
C LEU A 382 -8.23 -30.46 17.45
N ARG A 383 -7.67 -31.10 18.48
CA ARG A 383 -8.19 -32.41 18.93
C ARG A 383 -9.62 -32.26 19.47
N PRO A 384 -10.46 -33.32 19.47
CA PRO A 384 -11.75 -33.28 20.16
C PRO A 384 -11.59 -32.85 21.63
N GLY A 385 -12.38 -31.86 22.08
CA GLY A 385 -12.25 -31.24 23.40
C GLY A 385 -11.07 -30.29 23.58
N GLY A 386 -10.20 -30.13 22.57
CA GLY A 386 -9.17 -29.10 22.54
C GLY A 386 -9.78 -27.71 22.51
N LYS A 387 -9.09 -26.73 23.10
CA LYS A 387 -9.61 -25.37 23.29
C LYS A 387 -8.96 -24.36 22.36
N VAL A 388 -9.71 -23.34 21.98
CA VAL A 388 -9.20 -22.18 21.22
C VAL A 388 -9.43 -20.90 21.99
N LEU A 389 -8.45 -20.00 21.91
CA LEU A 389 -8.61 -18.59 22.22
C LEU A 389 -8.45 -17.80 20.93
N LEU A 390 -9.50 -17.11 20.50
CA LEU A 390 -9.47 -16.29 19.30
C LEU A 390 -9.94 -14.87 19.58
N SER A 391 -9.44 -13.90 18.81
CA SER A 391 -9.87 -12.51 18.95
C SER A 391 -10.08 -11.82 17.60
N VAL A 392 -11.11 -10.99 17.55
CA VAL A 392 -11.48 -10.18 16.39
C VAL A 392 -11.77 -8.74 16.83
N MET A 393 -11.78 -7.79 15.90
CA MET A 393 -12.02 -6.39 16.23
C MET A 393 -13.51 -6.09 16.48
N ASN A 394 -13.76 -5.33 17.54
CA ASN A 394 -15.10 -5.07 18.06
C ASN A 394 -15.92 -4.14 17.16
N ARG A 395 -17.03 -4.65 16.61
CA ARG A 395 -18.00 -3.86 15.83
C ARG A 395 -18.70 -2.77 16.65
N GLY A 396 -19.07 -3.04 17.91
CA GLY A 396 -19.81 -2.09 18.74
C GLY A 396 -19.03 -0.81 19.01
N LEU A 397 -17.71 -0.92 19.18
CA LEU A 397 -16.85 0.26 19.32
C LEU A 397 -16.78 1.06 18.01
N VAL A 398 -16.63 0.37 16.87
CA VAL A 398 -16.64 1.01 15.54
C VAL A 398 -17.94 1.78 15.30
N GLU A 399 -19.09 1.18 15.60
CA GLU A 399 -20.40 1.83 15.47
C GLU A 399 -20.54 3.11 16.31
N ALA A 400 -19.91 3.11 17.50
CA ALA A 400 -19.92 4.23 18.41
C ALA A 400 -19.01 5.38 17.98
N VAL A 401 -17.84 5.07 17.38
CA VAL A 401 -16.83 6.10 17.06
C VAL A 401 -16.87 6.56 15.60
N ALA A 402 -17.30 5.72 14.66
CA ALA A 402 -17.26 6.04 13.22
C ALA A 402 -18.10 7.29 12.90
N THR A 403 -17.43 8.30 12.34
CA THR A 403 -18.05 9.56 11.88
C THR A 403 -18.70 9.41 10.52
N HIS A 404 -18.13 8.57 9.66
CA HIS A 404 -18.65 8.24 8.33
C HIS A 404 -19.19 6.81 8.31
N LYS A 405 -20.49 6.66 8.04
CA LYS A 405 -21.14 5.36 7.99
C LYS A 405 -22.33 5.33 7.04
N GLY A 406 -22.59 4.17 6.45
CA GLY A 406 -23.67 3.93 5.49
C GLY A 406 -23.31 2.85 4.49
N ASP A 407 -24.20 2.59 3.54
CA ASP A 407 -23.85 1.73 2.40
C ASP A 407 -22.69 2.38 1.61
N ILE A 408 -21.62 1.63 1.37
CA ILE A 408 -20.42 2.17 0.71
C ILE A 408 -20.70 2.64 -0.72
N HIS A 409 -21.55 1.93 -1.47
CA HIS A 409 -21.87 2.23 -2.85
C HIS A 409 -22.75 3.48 -2.99
N GLU A 410 -23.58 3.77 -1.99
CA GLU A 410 -24.35 5.03 -1.92
C GLU A 410 -23.51 6.23 -1.44
N ASN A 411 -22.34 5.99 -0.82
CA ASN A 411 -21.54 7.01 -0.14
C ASN A 411 -20.10 7.14 -0.68
N LEU A 412 -19.86 6.77 -1.94
CA LEU A 412 -18.52 6.84 -2.55
C LEU A 412 -17.91 8.25 -2.54
N HIS A 413 -18.71 9.31 -2.56
CA HIS A 413 -18.25 10.69 -2.42
C HIS A 413 -17.62 10.95 -1.04
N VAL A 414 -18.19 10.39 0.03
CA VAL A 414 -17.63 10.47 1.39
C VAL A 414 -16.32 9.68 1.46
N PHE A 415 -16.31 8.44 0.96
CA PHE A 415 -15.11 7.62 0.94
C PHE A 415 -13.98 8.24 0.11
N ALA A 416 -14.31 8.84 -1.04
CA ALA A 416 -13.36 9.55 -1.89
C ALA A 416 -12.66 10.69 -1.12
N GLY A 417 -13.40 11.42 -0.28
CA GLY A 417 -12.89 12.51 0.57
C GLY A 417 -12.24 12.09 1.89
N LEU A 418 -12.30 10.80 2.26
CA LEU A 418 -11.70 10.31 3.51
C LEU A 418 -10.21 10.63 3.59
N LYS A 419 -9.65 10.94 4.76
CA LYS A 419 -8.21 11.16 4.86
C LYS A 419 -7.45 9.83 4.77
N PRO A 420 -6.34 9.75 4.04
CA PRO A 420 -5.46 8.59 4.14
C PRO A 420 -4.73 8.59 5.49
N SER A 421 -4.24 7.44 5.90
CA SER A 421 -3.56 7.25 7.18
C SER A 421 -2.29 6.42 7.03
N LEU A 422 -1.35 6.60 7.96
CA LEU A 422 -0.16 5.75 8.14
C LEU A 422 -0.39 4.73 9.27
N THR A 423 -1.66 4.46 9.62
CA THR A 423 -2.03 3.70 10.82
C THR A 423 -1.45 2.30 10.77
N MET A 424 -1.64 1.57 9.67
CA MET A 424 -1.08 0.23 9.54
C MET A 424 0.45 0.24 9.50
N GLN A 425 1.06 1.19 8.78
CA GLN A 425 2.52 1.25 8.70
C GLN A 425 3.16 1.51 10.07
N GLN A 426 2.61 2.41 10.89
CA GLN A 426 3.30 2.97 12.07
C GLN A 426 2.68 2.64 13.44
N SER A 427 1.34 2.66 13.59
CA SER A 427 0.70 2.77 14.91
C SER A 427 -0.16 1.58 15.31
N GLY A 428 -0.79 0.91 14.34
CA GLY A 428 -1.82 -0.11 14.53
C GLY A 428 -3.13 0.41 15.16
N GLU A 429 -3.34 1.73 15.23
CA GLU A 429 -4.49 2.36 15.90
C GLU A 429 -5.72 2.44 14.99
N ILE A 430 -6.23 1.29 14.57
CA ILE A 430 -7.30 1.15 13.54
C ILE A 430 -8.70 1.63 13.95
N PHE A 431 -8.85 2.26 15.13
CA PHE A 431 -10.12 2.78 15.66
C PHE A 431 -10.23 4.31 15.59
N ASN A 432 -9.27 4.99 14.96
CA ASN A 432 -9.35 6.44 14.77
C ASN A 432 -10.46 6.80 13.75
N PRO A 433 -11.53 7.49 14.16
CA PRO A 433 -12.67 7.75 13.29
C PRO A 433 -12.36 8.72 12.13
N GLU A 434 -11.27 9.48 12.20
CA GLU A 434 -10.85 10.39 11.12
C GLU A 434 -10.47 9.65 9.82
N TYR A 435 -10.06 8.38 9.93
CA TYR A 435 -9.46 7.62 8.84
C TYR A 435 -10.30 6.43 8.37
N MET A 436 -11.56 6.33 8.79
CA MET A 436 -12.41 5.20 8.43
C MET A 436 -13.78 5.59 7.86
N PHE A 437 -14.31 4.70 7.03
CA PHE A 437 -15.71 4.64 6.66
C PHE A 437 -16.27 3.27 7.08
N PHE A 438 -17.40 3.23 7.79
CA PHE A 438 -18.01 1.99 8.26
C PHE A 438 -19.31 1.67 7.52
N ASP A 439 -19.37 0.50 6.90
CA ASP A 439 -20.60 -0.04 6.31
C ASP A 439 -21.28 -1.00 7.31
N PRO A 440 -22.41 -0.62 7.93
CA PRO A 440 -23.09 -1.45 8.93
C PRO A 440 -23.80 -2.67 8.32
N THR A 441 -24.08 -2.66 7.01
CA THR A 441 -24.77 -3.74 6.29
C THR A 441 -23.81 -4.90 6.08
N THR A 442 -22.60 -4.60 5.60
CA THR A 442 -21.56 -5.60 5.36
C THR A 442 -20.65 -5.80 6.59
N SER A 443 -20.77 -4.93 7.60
CA SER A 443 -19.88 -4.88 8.77
C SER A 443 -18.41 -4.65 8.41
N LEU A 444 -18.17 -3.97 7.29
CA LEU A 444 -16.83 -3.68 6.80
C LEU A 444 -16.39 -2.27 7.18
N VAL A 445 -15.12 -2.16 7.56
CA VAL A 445 -14.44 -0.88 7.72
C VAL A 445 -13.52 -0.66 6.54
N TYR A 446 -13.69 0.45 5.85
CA TYR A 446 -12.85 0.89 4.74
C TYR A 446 -11.88 1.97 5.22
N ARG A 447 -10.60 1.83 4.91
CA ARG A 447 -9.56 2.82 5.18
C ARG A 447 -8.67 3.02 3.97
N LYS A 448 -8.14 4.24 3.82
CA LYS A 448 -7.06 4.54 2.87
C LYS A 448 -5.75 4.48 3.64
N GLU A 449 -4.98 3.40 3.45
CA GLU A 449 -3.72 3.19 4.17
C GLU A 449 -2.53 3.47 3.24
N GLN A 450 -1.60 4.28 3.71
CA GLN A 450 -0.39 4.64 2.99
C GLN A 450 0.80 3.88 3.51
N PHE A 451 1.68 3.50 2.59
CA PHE A 451 2.95 2.87 2.89
C PHE A 451 4.05 3.60 2.13
N THR A 452 4.96 4.23 2.88
CA THR A 452 6.02 5.09 2.30
C THR A 452 7.43 4.69 2.70
N LEU A 453 7.57 3.87 3.75
CA LEU A 453 8.84 3.30 4.20
C LEU A 453 9.20 2.01 3.46
N GLY A 454 10.51 1.71 3.41
CA GLY A 454 11.08 0.51 2.77
C GLY A 454 11.66 0.79 1.39
N ASP A 455 12.11 -0.28 0.73
CA ASP A 455 12.68 -0.23 -0.63
C ASP A 455 11.63 -0.52 -1.73
N ASP A 456 10.40 -0.86 -1.34
CA ASP A 456 9.27 -1.02 -2.27
C ASP A 456 8.67 0.33 -2.66
N LEU A 457 8.00 0.37 -3.82
CA LEU A 457 7.29 1.58 -4.27
C LEU A 457 6.28 2.05 -3.21
N PRO A 458 6.21 3.36 -2.90
CA PRO A 458 5.14 3.91 -2.09
C PRO A 458 3.79 3.59 -2.70
N CYS A 459 2.82 3.27 -1.86
CA CYS A 459 1.48 2.97 -2.32
C CYS A 459 0.43 3.45 -1.31
N GLN A 460 -0.79 3.58 -1.82
CA GLN A 460 -1.99 3.78 -1.01
C GLN A 460 -2.97 2.64 -1.34
N LEU A 461 -3.36 1.89 -0.32
CA LEU A 461 -4.25 0.74 -0.45
C LEU A 461 -5.62 1.06 0.16
N ILE A 462 -6.67 0.45 -0.38
CA ILE A 462 -8.00 0.45 0.24
C ILE A 462 -8.10 -0.79 1.13
N VAL A 463 -7.80 -0.63 2.41
CA VAL A 463 -7.88 -1.73 3.37
C VAL A 463 -9.33 -1.90 3.83
N ARG A 464 -9.78 -3.15 3.82
CA ARG A 464 -11.14 -3.55 4.18
C ARG A 464 -11.07 -4.64 5.22
N ASP A 465 -11.53 -4.34 6.43
CA ASP A 465 -11.56 -5.32 7.51
C ASP A 465 -13.00 -5.58 7.94
N ARG A 466 -13.28 -6.84 8.26
CA ARG A 466 -14.54 -7.29 8.85
C ARG A 466 -14.53 -7.08 10.36
N ARG A 467 -15.62 -6.52 10.89
CA ARG A 467 -15.83 -6.29 12.33
C ARG A 467 -16.97 -7.16 12.83
N TYR A 468 -16.82 -7.76 14.00
CA TYR A 468 -17.79 -8.72 14.51
C TYR A 468 -18.53 -8.20 15.74
N SER A 469 -19.81 -8.55 15.83
CA SER A 469 -20.51 -8.61 17.11
C SER A 469 -20.25 -9.95 17.81
N LYS A 470 -20.62 -10.08 19.11
CA LYS A 470 -20.54 -11.37 19.83
C LYS A 470 -21.34 -12.46 19.09
N SER A 471 -22.55 -12.15 18.63
CA SER A 471 -23.41 -13.12 17.93
C SER A 471 -22.82 -13.58 16.60
N ASP A 472 -22.23 -12.67 15.82
CA ASP A 472 -21.61 -13.02 14.54
C ASP A 472 -20.47 -14.02 14.74
N LEU A 473 -19.59 -13.72 15.69
CA LEU A 473 -18.41 -14.54 15.98
C LEU A 473 -18.80 -15.92 16.51
N GLU A 474 -19.75 -15.97 17.45
CA GLU A 474 -20.21 -17.23 18.02
C GLU A 474 -20.94 -18.10 16.99
N SER A 475 -21.74 -17.51 16.10
CA SER A 475 -22.40 -18.25 15.01
C SER A 475 -21.36 -18.87 14.08
N LEU A 476 -20.39 -18.06 13.64
CA LEU A 476 -19.30 -18.52 12.78
C LEU A 476 -18.54 -19.70 13.40
N CYS A 477 -18.24 -19.62 14.69
CA CYS A 477 -17.53 -20.69 15.39
C CYS A 477 -18.36 -21.98 15.48
N ARG A 478 -19.66 -21.87 15.85
CA ARG A 478 -20.55 -23.04 15.92
C ARG A 478 -20.74 -23.71 14.56
N GLU A 479 -20.88 -22.94 13.49
CA GLU A 479 -20.94 -23.44 12.11
C GLU A 479 -19.68 -24.25 11.73
N CYS A 480 -18.53 -23.90 12.31
CA CYS A 480 -17.26 -24.58 12.08
C CYS A 480 -16.96 -25.70 13.10
N GLY A 481 -17.90 -26.04 13.99
CA GLY A 481 -17.72 -27.11 14.98
C GLY A 481 -16.96 -26.71 16.25
N ILE A 482 -16.84 -25.40 16.52
CA ILE A 482 -16.26 -24.86 17.75
C ILE A 482 -17.40 -24.30 18.61
N GLU A 483 -17.59 -24.86 19.80
CA GLU A 483 -18.59 -24.37 20.75
C GLU A 483 -17.98 -23.27 21.65
N PRO A 484 -18.54 -22.04 21.64
CA PRO A 484 -18.10 -20.98 22.54
C PRO A 484 -18.40 -21.31 24.00
N ILE A 485 -17.41 -21.12 24.87
CA ILE A 485 -17.58 -21.14 26.33
C ILE A 485 -17.98 -19.75 26.81
N TRP A 486 -17.31 -18.71 26.32
CA TRP A 486 -17.67 -17.32 26.53
C TRP A 486 -17.07 -16.42 25.44
N THR A 487 -17.71 -15.27 25.23
CA THR A 487 -17.22 -14.18 24.39
C THR A 487 -17.29 -12.87 25.16
N ARG A 488 -16.20 -12.10 25.19
CA ARG A 488 -16.07 -10.85 25.98
C ARG A 488 -15.56 -9.71 25.13
N HIS A 489 -16.05 -8.50 25.36
CA HIS A 489 -15.37 -7.30 24.87
C HIS A 489 -14.24 -6.99 25.84
N VAL A 490 -13.03 -6.86 25.35
CA VAL A 490 -11.85 -6.74 26.21
C VAL A 490 -10.99 -5.58 25.75
N ARG A 491 -10.25 -5.06 26.73
CA ARG A 491 -9.06 -4.27 26.45
C ARG A 491 -7.90 -5.23 26.21
N ARG A 492 -7.08 -4.89 25.22
CA ARG A 492 -5.86 -5.62 24.94
C ARG A 492 -5.01 -5.88 26.19
N SER A 493 -4.52 -7.11 26.32
CA SER A 493 -3.74 -7.62 27.46
C SER A 493 -4.45 -7.52 28.83
N HIS A 494 -5.74 -7.18 28.87
CA HIS A 494 -6.56 -7.07 30.09
C HIS A 494 -7.86 -7.86 29.87
N TRP A 495 -7.71 -9.16 29.65
CA TRP A 495 -8.78 -10.05 29.18
C TRP A 495 -9.69 -10.60 30.28
N HIS A 496 -9.43 -10.25 31.53
CA HIS A 496 -10.21 -10.70 32.69
C HIS A 496 -11.56 -9.97 32.85
N GLU A 497 -11.69 -8.78 32.26
CA GLU A 497 -12.87 -7.92 32.39
C GLU A 497 -13.69 -7.92 31.08
N ASP A 498 -15.00 -8.16 31.17
CA ASP A 498 -15.93 -7.98 30.05
C ASP A 498 -16.47 -6.55 30.09
N LEU A 499 -16.05 -5.75 29.11
CA LEU A 499 -16.41 -4.35 28.98
C LEU A 499 -17.73 -4.18 28.21
N PRO A 500 -18.42 -3.04 28.35
CA PRO A 500 -19.49 -2.67 27.45
C PRO A 500 -19.01 -2.60 25.99
N ALA A 501 -19.88 -2.98 25.04
CA ALA A 501 -19.55 -3.03 23.62
C ALA A 501 -19.05 -1.70 23.04
N HIS A 502 -19.52 -0.58 23.59
CA HIS A 502 -19.17 0.77 23.13
C HIS A 502 -18.08 1.44 23.98
N ASP A 503 -17.47 0.73 24.93
CA ASP A 503 -16.39 1.29 25.75
C ASP A 503 -15.17 1.59 24.87
N SER A 504 -14.62 2.80 24.98
CA SER A 504 -13.42 3.25 24.24
C SER A 504 -12.20 2.33 24.37
N LYS A 505 -12.13 1.50 25.42
CA LYS A 505 -11.05 0.54 25.68
C LYS A 505 -11.36 -0.85 25.12
N ALA A 506 -12.61 -1.14 24.80
CA ALA A 506 -13.10 -2.42 24.30
C ALA A 506 -12.78 -2.60 22.80
N LYS A 507 -11.50 -2.66 22.44
CA LYS A 507 -11.07 -2.75 21.03
C LYS A 507 -11.24 -4.14 20.44
N GLU A 508 -11.26 -5.17 21.28
CA GLU A 508 -11.25 -6.57 20.84
C GLU A 508 -12.47 -7.32 21.40
N LEU A 509 -13.00 -8.26 20.62
CA LEU A 509 -13.77 -9.38 21.11
C LEU A 509 -12.84 -10.56 21.31
N LEU A 510 -12.81 -11.12 22.50
CA LEU A 510 -12.07 -12.34 22.82
C LEU A 510 -13.05 -13.47 23.08
N MET A 511 -12.85 -14.61 22.43
CA MET A 511 -13.69 -15.79 22.56
C MET A 511 -12.84 -16.99 22.98
N LEU A 512 -13.28 -17.67 24.04
CA LEU A 512 -12.79 -18.98 24.42
C LEU A 512 -13.81 -20.03 24.00
N GLY A 513 -13.37 -21.05 23.27
CA GLY A 513 -14.22 -22.13 22.78
C GLY A 513 -13.51 -23.48 22.82
N PHE A 514 -14.24 -24.54 22.49
CA PHE A 514 -13.67 -25.88 22.35
C PHE A 514 -14.23 -26.60 21.13
N LYS A 515 -13.46 -27.53 20.57
CA LYS A 515 -13.94 -28.41 19.50
C LYS A 515 -14.87 -29.47 20.05
N LYS A 516 -16.07 -29.55 19.48
CA LYS A 516 -17.11 -30.51 19.90
C LYS A 516 -16.75 -31.96 19.59
#